data_AF-A0A496RQQ8-F1
#
_entry.id   AF-A0A496RQQ8-F1
#
_cell.length_a   1.000
_cell.length_b   1.000
_cell.length_c   1.000
_cell.angle_alpha   90.00
_cell.angle_beta   90.00
_cell.angle_gamma   90.00
#
_symmetry.space_group_name_H-M   'P 1'
#
loop_
_entity.id
_entity.type
_entity.pdbx_description
1 polymer ?
#
loop_
_entity_poly.entity_id
_entity_poly.type
_entity_poly.pdbx_seq_one_letter_code
_entity_poly.pdbx_strand_id
1 'polypeptide(L)'
;MQKKSKYNLAVVGVGAVGIEMLRVIAEHKFPVEQLCVFARTEREITVDGQCYQVHKINEHAFKDIDFALFAGTEGEKGAAVKYAQKAVDQGAIVIDNG
;
A
#
# COMPACT_ATOMS: atom_id res chain seq x y z
N MET A 1 10.45 10.62 -11.89
CA MET A 1 11.34 9.72 -11.14
C MET A 1 12.19 8.93 -12.13
N GLN A 2 13.48 8.67 -11.84
CA GLN A 2 14.27 7.77 -12.68
C GLN A 2 13.87 6.31 -12.44
N LYS A 3 13.97 5.47 -13.47
CA LYS A 3 13.66 4.04 -13.38
C LYS A 3 14.64 3.37 -12.39
N LYS A 4 14.11 2.65 -11.41
CA LYS A 4 14.89 1.81 -10.48
C LYS A 4 14.84 0.34 -10.88
N SER A 5 15.79 -0.45 -10.42
CA SER A 5 15.78 -1.91 -10.56
C SER A 5 14.71 -2.57 -9.70
N LYS A 6 14.39 -1.96 -8.54
CA LYS A 6 13.32 -2.35 -7.62
C LYS A 6 12.73 -1.13 -6.89
N TYR A 7 11.55 -1.30 -6.30
CA TYR A 7 10.79 -0.24 -5.64
C TYR A 7 10.28 -0.65 -4.27
N ASN A 8 10.14 0.33 -3.37
CA ASN A 8 9.46 0.18 -2.10
C ASN A 8 7.97 0.50 -2.28
N LEU A 9 7.10 -0.46 -1.96
CA LEU A 9 5.66 -0.34 -2.14
C LEU A 9 4.93 -0.30 -0.79
N ALA A 10 3.88 0.51 -0.73
CA ALA A 10 2.86 0.42 0.30
C ALA A 10 1.51 0.06 -0.33
N VAL A 11 0.80 -0.91 0.25
CA VAL A 11 -0.61 -1.19 -0.05
C VAL A 11 -1.44 -0.78 1.15
N VAL A 12 -2.31 0.22 0.97
CA VAL A 12 -3.16 0.77 2.03
C VAL A 12 -4.59 0.30 1.82
N GLY A 13 -5.06 -0.58 2.71
CA GLY A 13 -6.35 -1.23 2.61
C GLY A 13 -6.21 -2.69 2.17
N VAL A 14 -6.90 -3.59 2.87
CA VAL A 14 -6.88 -5.05 2.63
C VAL A 14 -8.30 -5.60 2.48
N GLY A 15 -9.18 -4.79 1.86
CA GLY A 15 -10.46 -5.27 1.33
C GLY A 15 -10.28 -6.00 0.01
N ALA A 16 -11.34 -6.21 -0.75
CA ALA A 16 -11.30 -6.94 -2.02
C ALA A 16 -10.24 -6.38 -3.00
N VAL A 17 -10.20 -5.06 -3.20
CA VAL A 17 -9.22 -4.41 -4.09
C VAL A 17 -7.79 -4.56 -3.57
N GLY A 18 -7.57 -4.38 -2.27
CA GLY A 18 -6.24 -4.48 -1.68
C GLY A 18 -5.66 -5.89 -1.78
N ILE A 19 -6.51 -6.91 -1.59
CA ILE A 19 -6.15 -8.31 -1.81
C ILE A 19 -5.76 -8.54 -3.27
N GLU A 20 -6.54 -8.02 -4.22
CA GLU A 20 -6.24 -8.16 -5.64
C GLU A 20 -4.94 -7.43 -6.05
N MET A 21 -4.67 -6.25 -5.48
CA MET A 21 -3.39 -5.55 -5.68
C MET A 21 -2.21 -6.42 -5.22
N LEU A 22 -2.30 -7.08 -4.05
CA LEU A 22 -1.26 -7.99 -3.56
C LEU A 22 -1.06 -9.17 -4.52
N ARG A 23 -2.15 -9.78 -5.00
CA ARG A 23 -2.11 -10.85 -5.99
C ARG A 23 -1.42 -10.42 -7.28
N VAL A 24 -1.85 -9.31 -7.89
CA VAL A 24 -1.28 -8.79 -9.14
C VAL A 24 0.21 -8.46 -8.99
N ILE A 25 0.62 -7.87 -7.86
CA ILE A 25 2.04 -7.60 -7.56
C ILE A 25 2.86 -8.91 -7.60
N ALA A 26 2.34 -9.96 -6.96
CA ALA A 26 2.99 -11.26 -6.89
C ALA A 26 3.01 -11.99 -8.25
N GLU A 27 1.86 -12.06 -8.94
CA GLU A 27 1.71 -12.74 -10.23
C GLU A 27 2.63 -12.15 -11.31
N HIS A 28 2.72 -10.82 -11.37
CA HIS A 28 3.57 -10.14 -12.33
C HIS A 28 5.04 -10.04 -11.92
N LYS A 29 5.40 -10.59 -10.75
CA LYS A 29 6.76 -10.50 -10.19
C LYS A 29 7.26 -9.06 -10.23
N PHE A 30 6.40 -8.12 -9.82
CA PHE A 30 6.77 -6.71 -9.81
C PHE A 30 8.07 -6.55 -9.00
N PRO A 31 9.03 -5.73 -9.46
CA PRO A 31 10.33 -5.65 -8.82
C PRO A 31 10.22 -4.88 -7.49
N VAL A 32 9.85 -5.60 -6.44
CA VAL A 32 9.70 -5.11 -5.08
C VAL A 32 11.02 -5.29 -4.33
N GLU A 33 11.50 -4.22 -3.70
CA GLU A 33 12.56 -4.31 -2.68
C GLU A 33 11.93 -4.50 -1.29
N GLN A 34 10.91 -3.71 -0.97
CA GLN A 34 10.11 -3.82 0.25
C GLN A 34 8.62 -3.65 -0.07
N LEU A 35 7.76 -4.47 0.55
CA LEU A 35 6.30 -4.32 0.51
C LEU A 35 5.76 -4.16 1.92
N CYS A 36 5.10 -3.02 2.16
CA CYS A 36 4.42 -2.71 3.41
C CYS A 36 2.90 -2.78 3.20
N VAL A 37 2.19 -3.51 4.05
CA VAL A 37 0.72 -3.62 3.98
C VAL A 37 0.11 -2.93 5.19
N PHE A 38 -0.80 -1.99 4.95
CA PHE A 38 -1.38 -1.15 5.99
C PHE A 38 -2.89 -1.21 6.03
N ALA A 39 -3.46 -1.20 7.24
CA ALA A 39 -4.91 -1.09 7.47
C ALA A 39 -5.22 -0.35 8.77
N ARG A 40 -6.52 -0.22 9.11
CA ARG A 40 -6.96 0.41 10.38
C ARG A 40 -6.61 -0.42 11.62
N THR A 41 -6.49 -1.73 11.46
CA THR A 41 -6.20 -2.69 12.53
C THR A 41 -5.07 -3.60 12.09
N GLU A 42 -4.14 -3.86 13.00
CA GLU A 42 -3.06 -4.81 12.79
C GLU A 42 -3.58 -6.25 12.85
N ARG A 43 -3.10 -7.09 11.93
CA ARG A 43 -3.44 -8.52 11.81
C ARG A 43 -2.56 -9.20 10.78
N GLU A 44 -2.50 -10.52 10.83
CA GLU A 44 -1.95 -11.33 9.74
C GLU A 44 -3.06 -11.67 8.73
N ILE A 45 -2.74 -11.67 7.44
CA ILE A 45 -3.63 -12.17 6.38
C ILE A 45 -2.88 -13.15 5.49
N THR A 46 -3.59 -14.13 4.94
CA THR A 46 -3.07 -15.00 3.88
C THR A 46 -3.76 -14.66 2.57
N VAL A 47 -2.96 -14.41 1.52
CA VAL A 47 -3.43 -14.22 0.14
C VAL A 47 -2.71 -15.25 -0.73
N ASP A 48 -3.46 -16.16 -1.34
CA ASP A 48 -2.93 -17.22 -2.23
C ASP A 48 -1.76 -18.03 -1.64
N GLY A 49 -1.86 -18.35 -0.35
CA GLY A 49 -0.82 -19.11 0.37
C GLY A 49 0.38 -18.29 0.82
N GLN A 50 0.43 -17.00 0.51
CA GLN A 50 1.43 -16.06 1.02
C GLN A 50 0.91 -15.32 2.25
N CYS A 51 1.73 -15.25 3.29
CA CYS A 51 1.37 -14.56 4.52
C CYS A 51 1.88 -13.11 4.50
N TYR A 52 1.01 -12.18 4.88
CA TYR A 52 1.31 -10.76 4.96
C TYR A 52 0.97 -10.24 6.35
N GLN A 53 1.96 -9.63 7.01
CA GLN A 53 1.72 -8.85 8.22
C GLN A 53 1.11 -7.51 7.82
N VAL A 54 -0.12 -7.25 8.25
CA VAL A 54 -0.80 -5.97 8.05
C VAL A 54 -0.55 -5.11 9.27
N HIS A 55 0.14 -3.99 9.07
CA HIS A 55 0.41 -3.04 10.13
C HIS A 55 -0.69 -1.98 10.25
N LYS A 56 -0.87 -1.43 11.44
CA LYS A 56 -1.75 -0.28 11.64
C LYS A 56 -1.16 0.94 10.94
N ILE A 57 -1.93 1.56 10.05
CA ILE A 57 -1.53 2.78 9.35
C ILE A 57 -1.36 3.95 10.31
N ASN A 58 -0.34 4.78 10.07
CA ASN A 58 -0.09 6.03 10.78
C ASN A 58 0.52 7.08 9.84
N GLU A 59 0.67 8.31 10.32
CA GLU A 59 1.12 9.45 9.51
C GLU A 59 2.56 9.33 8.98
N HIS A 60 3.39 8.48 9.59
CA HIS A 60 4.79 8.27 9.22
C HIS A 60 5.03 6.96 8.46
N ALA A 61 3.95 6.31 8.01
CA ALA A 61 4.01 4.99 7.37
C ALA A 61 4.64 4.99 5.97
N PHE A 62 4.94 6.16 5.41
CA PHE A 62 5.31 6.33 4.00
C PHE A 62 6.76 6.77 3.78
N LYS A 63 7.55 6.85 4.84
CA LYS A 63 8.98 7.13 4.71
C LYS A 63 9.63 6.04 3.85
N ASP A 64 10.44 6.47 2.87
CA ASP A 64 11.16 5.62 1.93
C ASP A 64 10.27 4.76 1.01
N ILE A 65 8.97 5.03 0.94
CA ILE A 65 8.04 4.39 -0.01
C ILE A 65 8.10 5.11 -1.36
N ASP A 66 8.27 4.35 -2.44
CA ASP A 66 8.25 4.88 -3.81
C ASP A 66 6.82 5.03 -4.34
N PHE A 67 5.99 4.00 -4.14
CA PHE A 67 4.59 4.02 -4.55
C PHE A 67 3.67 3.57 -3.42
N ALA A 68 2.65 4.37 -3.15
CA ALA A 68 1.59 4.04 -2.22
C ALA A 68 0.29 3.78 -2.99
N LEU A 69 -0.13 2.51 -3.01
CA LEU A 69 -1.37 2.04 -3.62
C LEU A 69 -2.48 2.11 -2.57
N PHE A 70 -3.45 2.99 -2.78
CA PHE A 70 -4.60 3.10 -1.89
C PHE A 70 -5.76 2.27 -2.45
N ALA A 71 -6.11 1.22 -1.71
CA ALA A 71 -7.27 0.36 -1.94
C ALA A 71 -8.38 0.74 -0.95
N GLY A 72 -8.87 1.97 -1.10
CA GLY A 72 -9.84 2.59 -0.23
C GLY A 72 -11.28 2.47 -0.72
N THR A 73 -12.20 2.97 0.10
CA THR A 73 -13.55 3.34 -0.34
C THR A 73 -13.62 4.86 -0.31
N GLU A 74 -14.25 5.45 -1.33
CA GLU A 74 -14.51 6.88 -1.42
C GLU A 74 -15.20 7.44 -0.15
N GLY A 75 -14.88 8.68 0.22
CA GLY A 75 -15.57 9.45 1.26
C GLY A 75 -14.69 9.94 2.42
N GLU A 76 -15.25 10.81 3.27
CA GLU A 76 -14.54 11.57 4.31
C GLU A 76 -13.79 10.71 5.37
N LYS A 77 -14.15 9.42 5.46
CA LYS A 77 -13.52 8.45 6.37
C LYS A 77 -12.53 7.52 5.66
N GLY A 78 -12.32 7.71 4.36
CA GLY A 78 -11.38 6.96 3.52
C GLY A 78 -9.95 7.11 4.02
N ALA A 79 -9.13 6.08 3.77
CA ALA A 79 -7.71 6.16 4.09
C ALA A 79 -6.99 7.21 3.25
N ALA A 80 -7.40 7.38 1.98
CA ALA A 80 -6.85 8.38 1.07
C ALA A 80 -7.00 9.81 1.61
N VAL A 81 -8.21 10.21 2.03
CA VAL A 81 -8.48 11.55 2.61
C VAL A 81 -7.53 11.91 3.75
N LYS A 82 -7.13 10.92 4.57
CA LYS A 82 -6.27 11.16 5.74
C LYS A 82 -4.78 11.05 5.44
N TYR A 83 -4.40 10.15 4.54
CA TYR A 83 -3.01 9.70 4.42
C TYR A 83 -2.38 9.92 3.05
N ALA A 84 -3.16 10.19 1.99
CA ALA A 84 -2.61 10.42 0.65
C ALA A 84 -1.66 11.63 0.65
N GLN A 85 -2.09 12.76 1.22
CA GLN A 85 -1.20 13.94 1.30
C GLN A 85 0.06 13.64 2.13
N LYS A 86 -0.07 12.91 3.25
CA LYS A 86 1.07 12.51 4.08
C LYS A 86 2.05 11.63 3.32
N ALA A 87 1.56 10.75 2.45
CA ALA A 87 2.40 9.91 1.59
C ALA A 87 3.14 10.76 0.55
N VAL A 88 2.44 11.70 -0.11
CA VAL A 88 3.05 12.65 -1.04
C VAL A 88 4.13 13.50 -0.36
N ASP A 89 3.84 14.03 0.83
CA ASP A 89 4.77 14.83 1.62
C ASP A 89 6.03 14.04 2.03
N GLN A 90 5.92 12.72 2.12
CA GLN A 90 7.03 11.79 2.39
C GLN A 90 7.74 11.29 1.13
N GLY A 91 7.35 11.78 -0.06
CA GLY A 91 8.00 11.50 -1.33
C GLY A 91 7.42 10.33 -2.11
N ALA A 92 6.35 9.70 -1.63
CA ALA A 92 5.69 8.60 -2.34
C ALA A 92 4.82 9.12 -3.49
N ILE A 93 4.83 8.40 -4.61
CA ILE A 93 3.81 8.57 -5.66
C ILE A 93 2.55 7.83 -5.21
N VAL A 94 1.46 8.56 -5.05
CA VAL A 94 0.16 8.00 -4.66
C VAL A 94 -0.61 7.55 -5.90
N ILE A 95 -1.08 6.31 -5.88
CA ILE A 95 -2.01 5.75 -6.87
C ILE A 95 -3.26 5.35 -6.10
N ASP A 96 -4.33 6.10 -6.32
CA ASP A 96 -5.54 6.00 -5.51
C ASP A 96 -6.68 5.34 -6.28
N ASN A 97 -7.25 4.31 -5.66
CA ASN A 97 -8.46 3.64 -6.12
C ASN A 97 -9.58 3.87 -5.08
N GLY A 98 -9.99 5.13 -4.94
CA GLY A 98 -11.19 5.57 -4.19
C GLY A 98 -10.94 6.34 -2.90
#